data_AF-A0A9Q1A5I6-F1
#
_entry.id   AF-A0A9Q1A5I6-F1
#
_cell.length_a   1.000
_cell.length_b   1.000
_cell.length_c   1.000
_cell.angle_alpha   90.00
_cell.angle_beta   90.00
_cell.angle_gamma   90.00
#
_symmetry.space_group_name_H-M   'P 1'
#
loop_
_entity.id
_entity.type
_entity.pdbx_description
1 polymer ?
#
loop_
_entity_poly.entity_id
_entity_poly.type
_entity_poly.pdbx_seq_one_letter_code
_entity_poly.pdbx_strand_id
1 'polypeptide(L)'
;MRIEECEGVSASRKHLVFAYYVTGHGFGHATRVVEVVRNLILAGHDVHVVTGAPDFVFTSEIQSPRLFIRKVLLDCGAVQADALTVDRLASLEKYSETAVKPRESILATEIEWLNSIKADLVVSDVVPVACRAAADAGIRSVCVTNFRCLMKSRTRVLLNIMQCWMLMRRMVTSVLLVFLLKKHA
;
A
#
# COMPACT_ATOMS: atom_id res chain seq x y z
N MET A 1 -32.57 23.05 28.43
CA MET A 1 -31.55 21.99 28.54
C MET A 1 -30.68 22.10 27.30
N ARG A 2 -29.48 22.68 27.43
CA ARG A 2 -28.52 22.84 26.33
C ARG A 2 -27.98 21.46 25.98
N ILE A 3 -28.03 21.09 24.71
CA ILE A 3 -27.28 19.94 24.19
C ILE A 3 -25.91 20.50 23.85
N GLU A 4 -24.92 20.12 24.65
CA GLU A 4 -23.52 20.49 24.44
C GLU A 4 -23.02 19.88 23.13
N GLU A 5 -22.49 20.73 22.26
CA GLU A 5 -21.72 20.31 21.10
C GLU A 5 -20.39 19.71 21.58
N CYS A 6 -20.16 18.43 21.26
CA CYS A 6 -18.85 17.80 21.43
C CYS A 6 -17.85 18.45 20.45
N GLU A 7 -17.16 19.49 20.90
CA GLU A 7 -15.92 19.95 20.29
C GLU A 7 -14.86 18.84 20.38
N GLY A 8 -14.60 18.18 19.26
CA GLY A 8 -13.67 17.05 19.15
C GLY A 8 -12.41 17.38 18.35
N VAL A 9 -11.40 17.92 19.05
CA VAL A 9 -9.95 17.87 18.73
C VAL A 9 -9.53 18.46 17.37
N SER A 10 -9.35 19.78 17.32
CA SER A 10 -8.46 20.42 16.34
C SER A 10 -7.01 20.14 16.73
N ALA A 11 -6.53 18.93 16.43
CA ALA A 11 -5.10 18.68 16.40
C ALA A 11 -4.53 19.60 15.31
N SER A 12 -3.59 20.49 15.67
CA SER A 12 -2.69 21.12 14.70
C SER A 12 -2.16 20.01 13.80
N ARG A 13 -2.68 19.92 12.57
CA ARG A 13 -2.31 18.84 11.66
C ARG A 13 -0.89 19.15 11.23
N LYS A 14 0.09 18.55 11.94
CA LYS A 14 1.48 18.54 11.47
C LYS A 14 1.45 18.07 10.02
N HIS A 15 2.05 18.86 9.15
CA HIS A 15 2.31 18.44 7.78
C HIS A 15 3.18 17.18 7.81
N LEU A 16 2.85 16.21 6.96
CA LEU A 16 3.52 14.91 6.91
C LEU A 16 3.73 14.54 5.44
N VAL A 17 4.80 13.78 5.18
CA VAL A 17 5.13 13.22 3.87
C VAL A 17 4.85 11.72 3.87
N PHE A 18 3.93 11.28 3.01
CA PHE A 18 3.54 9.88 2.86
C PHE A 18 4.18 9.26 1.62
N ALA A 19 4.76 8.07 1.77
CA ALA A 19 5.13 7.21 0.65
C ALA A 19 4.08 6.10 0.51
N TYR A 20 3.24 6.16 -0.52
CA TYR A 20 2.15 5.23 -0.76
C TYR A 20 2.51 4.25 -1.88
N TYR A 21 2.74 2.99 -1.52
CA TYR A 21 3.06 1.93 -2.46
C TYR A 21 1.80 1.19 -2.90
N VAL A 22 1.61 1.12 -4.22
CA VAL A 22 0.47 0.47 -4.85
C VAL A 22 0.95 -0.74 -5.61
N THR A 23 0.34 -1.89 -5.34
CA THR A 23 0.64 -3.12 -6.08
C THR A 23 0.28 -3.00 -7.56
N GLY A 24 1.02 -3.70 -8.42
CA GLY A 24 0.72 -3.84 -9.85
C GLY A 24 -0.48 -4.74 -10.15
N HIS A 25 -1.19 -5.22 -9.14
CA HIS A 25 -2.26 -6.22 -9.20
C HIS A 25 -3.56 -5.79 -9.92
N GLY A 26 -3.51 -4.72 -10.74
CA GLY A 26 -4.60 -4.23 -11.59
C GLY A 26 -5.23 -2.90 -11.15
N PHE A 27 -6.06 -2.31 -12.01
CA PHE A 27 -6.66 -0.98 -11.82
C PHE A 27 -7.52 -0.85 -10.55
N GLY A 28 -8.14 -1.95 -10.10
CA GLY A 28 -8.99 -1.94 -8.91
C GLY A 28 -8.26 -1.63 -7.59
N HIS A 29 -6.95 -1.88 -7.53
CA HIS A 29 -6.10 -1.46 -6.41
C HIS A 29 -5.82 0.04 -6.48
N ALA A 30 -5.36 0.49 -7.65
CA ALA A 30 -5.03 1.90 -7.88
C ALA A 30 -6.23 2.83 -7.62
N THR A 31 -7.43 2.52 -8.14
CA THR A 31 -8.62 3.37 -7.94
C THR A 31 -9.07 3.48 -6.48
N ARG A 32 -8.79 2.48 -5.64
CA ARG A 32 -9.07 2.56 -4.20
C ARG A 32 -8.06 3.44 -3.48
N VAL A 33 -6.80 3.31 -3.86
CA VAL A 33 -5.72 4.14 -3.33
C VAL A 33 -5.95 5.61 -3.68
N VAL A 34 -6.48 5.91 -4.87
CA VAL A 34 -6.86 7.29 -5.27
C VAL A 34 -7.70 7.97 -4.19
N GLU A 35 -8.72 7.30 -3.66
CA GLU A 35 -9.59 7.91 -2.64
C GLU A 35 -8.84 8.18 -1.32
N VAL A 36 -7.94 7.27 -0.91
CA VAL A 36 -7.13 7.47 0.31
C VAL A 36 -6.15 8.62 0.11
N VAL A 37 -5.43 8.64 -1.01
CA VAL A 37 -4.45 9.67 -1.37
C VAL A 37 -5.13 11.04 -1.47
N ARG A 38 -6.31 11.11 -2.09
CA ARG A 38 -7.12 12.33 -2.18
C ARG A 38 -7.43 12.88 -0.80
N ASN A 39 -7.88 12.04 0.14
CA ASN A 39 -8.19 12.48 1.50
C ASN A 39 -6.95 12.92 2.29
N LEU A 40 -5.79 12.27 2.10
CA LEU A 40 -4.53 12.69 2.71
C LEU A 40 -4.09 14.08 2.20
N ILE A 41 -4.21 14.32 0.90
CA ILE A 41 -3.88 15.61 0.28
C ILE A 41 -4.84 16.71 0.75
N LEU A 42 -6.15 16.41 0.83
CA LEU A 42 -7.15 17.34 1.37
C LEU A 42 -6.89 17.66 2.85
N ALA A 43 -6.34 16.71 3.61
CA ALA A 43 -5.94 16.92 4.99
C ALA A 43 -4.68 17.80 5.15
N GLY A 44 -3.97 18.12 4.06
CA GLY A 44 -2.84 19.03 4.04
C GLY A 44 -1.47 18.37 3.95
N HIS A 45 -1.41 17.09 3.60
CA HIS A 45 -0.19 16.29 3.53
C HIS A 45 0.33 16.12 2.11
N ASP A 46 1.63 15.83 1.98
CA ASP A 46 2.26 15.49 0.70
C ASP A 46 2.27 13.97 0.52
N VAL A 47 1.94 13.52 -0.70
CA VAL A 47 1.81 12.09 -0.97
C VAL A 47 2.59 11.71 -2.23
N HIS A 48 3.56 10.83 -2.03
CA HIS A 48 4.34 10.18 -3.09
C HIS A 48 3.75 8.80 -3.38
N VAL A 49 3.06 8.66 -4.50
CA VAL A 49 2.49 7.40 -4.97
C VAL A 49 3.53 6.66 -5.81
N VAL A 50 3.94 5.48 -5.33
CA VAL A 50 4.80 4.54 -6.06
C VAL A 50 3.92 3.47 -6.68
N THR A 51 3.84 3.45 -8.01
CA THR A 51 2.90 2.56 -8.72
C THR A 51 3.36 2.20 -10.12
N GLY A 52 2.98 1.01 -10.58
CA GLY A 52 3.05 0.62 -11.99
C GLY A 52 1.81 1.00 -12.81
N ALA A 53 0.72 1.48 -12.18
CA ALA A 53 -0.50 1.86 -12.88
C ALA A 53 -0.29 3.16 -13.68
N PRO A 54 -1.03 3.41 -14.79
CA PRO A 54 -0.94 4.67 -15.55
C PRO A 54 -1.24 5.93 -14.72
N ASP A 55 -0.61 7.06 -15.04
CA ASP A 55 -0.79 8.33 -14.31
C ASP A 55 -2.24 8.81 -14.28
N PHE A 56 -2.96 8.63 -15.39
CA PHE A 56 -4.34 9.10 -15.54
C PHE A 56 -5.27 8.58 -14.45
N VAL A 57 -4.98 7.42 -13.86
CA VAL A 57 -5.78 6.84 -12.77
C VAL A 57 -5.80 7.75 -11.54
N PHE A 58 -4.71 8.44 -11.28
CA PHE A 58 -4.58 9.36 -10.15
C PHE A 58 -4.88 10.80 -10.57
N THR A 59 -4.39 11.22 -11.74
CA THR A 59 -4.49 12.63 -12.16
C THR A 59 -5.88 13.02 -12.67
N SER A 60 -6.76 12.07 -13.00
CA SER A 60 -8.16 12.37 -13.35
C SER A 60 -8.95 12.90 -12.15
N GLU A 61 -8.72 12.33 -10.96
CA GLU A 61 -9.47 12.64 -9.74
C GLU A 61 -8.70 13.59 -8.80
N ILE A 62 -7.37 13.64 -8.92
CA ILE A 62 -6.49 14.39 -8.02
C ILE A 62 -5.67 15.38 -8.82
N GLN A 63 -6.09 16.64 -8.77
CA GLN A 63 -5.35 17.77 -9.32
C GLN A 63 -4.78 18.60 -8.17
N SER A 64 -3.56 18.26 -7.74
CA SER A 64 -2.91 18.94 -6.62
C SER A 64 -1.39 18.95 -6.79
N PRO A 65 -0.70 20.06 -6.44
CA PRO A 65 0.77 20.10 -6.44
C PRO A 65 1.43 19.21 -5.38
N ARG A 66 0.63 18.65 -4.46
CA ARG A 66 1.08 17.77 -3.37
C ARG A 66 1.02 16.28 -3.73
N LEU A 67 0.61 15.97 -4.96
CA LEU A 67 0.63 14.62 -5.50
C LEU A 67 1.91 14.42 -6.32
N PHE A 68 2.72 13.47 -5.91
CA PHE A 68 3.92 13.06 -6.65
C PHE A 68 3.75 11.61 -7.08
N ILE A 69 3.95 11.32 -8.37
CA ILE A 69 3.83 9.95 -8.88
C ILE A 69 5.20 9.45 -9.32
N ARG A 70 5.63 8.31 -8.77
CA ARG A 70 6.87 7.62 -9.12
C ARG A 70 6.53 6.28 -9.77
N LYS A 71 6.93 6.11 -11.04
CA LYS A 71 6.69 4.90 -11.83
C LYS A 71 7.72 3.81 -11.53
N VAL A 72 7.41 2.96 -10.58
CA VAL A 72 8.21 1.78 -10.24
C VAL A 72 7.28 0.61 -9.94
N LEU A 73 7.58 -0.55 -10.53
CA LEU A 73 6.86 -1.80 -10.28
C LEU A 73 7.62 -2.63 -9.25
N LEU A 74 7.19 -2.59 -7.99
CA LEU A 74 7.81 -3.34 -6.89
C LEU A 74 7.04 -4.61 -6.51
N ASP A 75 5.82 -4.75 -7.03
CA ASP A 75 4.99 -5.93 -6.86
C ASP A 75 4.20 -6.14 -8.15
N CYS A 76 4.40 -7.30 -8.77
CA CYS A 76 3.69 -7.68 -9.99
C CYS A 76 2.24 -8.06 -9.76
N GLY A 77 1.86 -8.34 -8.50
CA GLY A 77 0.59 -8.94 -8.15
C GLY A 77 0.42 -10.33 -8.76
N ALA A 78 -0.83 -10.77 -8.92
CA ALA A 78 -1.17 -12.03 -9.55
C ALA A 78 -1.33 -11.86 -11.06
N VAL A 79 -0.69 -12.76 -11.79
CA VAL A 79 -0.92 -12.95 -13.21
C VAL A 79 -2.27 -13.65 -13.37
N GLN A 80 -3.17 -13.00 -14.07
CA GLN A 80 -4.47 -13.54 -14.42
C GLN A 80 -4.39 -14.23 -15.78
N ALA A 81 -4.85 -15.49 -15.86
CA ALA A 81 -5.00 -16.18 -17.14
C ALA A 81 -6.28 -15.70 -17.87
N ASP A 82 -7.31 -15.37 -17.10
CA ASP A 82 -8.53 -14.71 -17.56
C ASP A 82 -9.12 -13.79 -16.46
N ALA A 83 -10.28 -13.17 -16.72
CA ALA A 83 -10.90 -12.22 -15.80
C ALA A 83 -11.12 -12.74 -14.37
N LEU A 84 -11.22 -14.07 -14.17
CA LEU A 84 -11.56 -14.70 -12.90
C LEU A 84 -10.51 -15.72 -12.42
N THR A 85 -9.62 -16.21 -13.29
CA THR A 85 -8.62 -17.21 -12.93
C THR A 85 -7.22 -16.63 -12.78
N VAL A 86 -6.56 -17.04 -11.70
CA VAL A 86 -5.16 -16.69 -11.40
C VAL A 86 -4.26 -17.83 -11.86
N ASP A 87 -3.28 -17.51 -12.69
CA ASP A 87 -2.17 -18.41 -12.99
C ASP A 87 -1.15 -18.32 -11.86
N ARG A 88 -1.12 -19.36 -11.03
CA ARG A 88 -0.24 -19.42 -9.86
C ARG A 88 1.22 -19.55 -10.23
N LEU A 89 1.54 -20.30 -11.29
CA LEU A 89 2.92 -20.56 -11.69
C LEU A 89 3.50 -19.30 -12.32
N ALA A 90 2.76 -18.68 -13.26
CA ALA A 90 3.18 -17.41 -13.85
C ALA A 90 3.27 -16.29 -12.81
N SER A 91 2.36 -16.27 -11.82
CA SER A 91 2.45 -15.31 -10.70
C SER A 91 3.71 -15.51 -9.87
N LEU A 92 4.06 -16.75 -9.54
CA LEU A 92 5.24 -17.07 -8.75
C LEU A 92 6.52 -16.71 -9.49
N GLU A 93 6.60 -17.08 -10.77
CA GLU A 93 7.76 -16.77 -11.63
C GLU A 93 7.96 -15.26 -11.75
N LYS A 94 6.89 -14.53 -12.08
CA LYS A 94 6.93 -13.07 -12.19
C LYS A 94 7.29 -12.39 -10.87
N TYR A 95 6.78 -12.88 -9.74
CA TYR A 95 7.14 -12.37 -8.42
C TYR A 95 8.62 -12.63 -8.10
N SER A 96 9.12 -13.83 -8.42
CA SER A 96 10.52 -14.18 -8.27
C SER A 96 11.43 -13.21 -9.02
N GLU A 97 11.08 -12.90 -10.27
CA GLU A 97 11.86 -11.98 -11.11
C GLU A 97 11.76 -10.53 -10.67
N THR A 98 10.56 -10.07 -10.28
CA THR A 98 10.31 -8.66 -9.98
C THR A 98 10.78 -8.27 -8.58
N ALA A 99 10.63 -9.15 -7.59
CA ALA A 99 10.79 -8.80 -6.18
C ALA A 99 11.81 -9.65 -5.41
N VAL A 100 12.12 -10.88 -5.86
CA VAL A 100 13.03 -11.79 -5.15
C VAL A 100 14.46 -11.70 -5.68
N LYS A 101 14.67 -11.88 -6.98
CA LYS A 101 16.00 -11.83 -7.61
C LYS A 101 16.71 -10.47 -7.38
N PRO A 102 16.08 -9.31 -7.67
CA PRO A 102 16.72 -7.99 -7.47
C PRO A 102 16.52 -7.41 -6.07
N ARG A 103 16.13 -8.22 -5.07
CA ARG A 103 15.65 -7.74 -3.76
C ARG A 103 16.59 -6.75 -3.07
N GLU A 104 17.89 -7.07 -3.00
CA GLU A 104 18.86 -6.23 -2.29
C GLU A 104 19.02 -4.87 -2.95
N SER A 105 19.11 -4.85 -4.29
CA SER A 105 19.20 -3.62 -5.09
C SER A 105 17.94 -2.74 -4.92
N ILE A 106 16.76 -3.37 -4.94
CA ILE A 106 15.50 -2.66 -4.71
C ILE A 106 15.47 -2.07 -3.30
N LEU A 107 15.80 -2.84 -2.27
CA LEU A 107 15.77 -2.35 -0.89
C LEU A 107 16.73 -1.16 -0.71
N ALA A 108 17.96 -1.26 -1.22
CA ALA A 108 18.92 -0.15 -1.15
C ALA A 108 18.36 1.12 -1.82
N THR A 109 17.82 0.99 -3.03
CA THR A 109 17.24 2.10 -3.78
C THR A 109 16.03 2.72 -3.05
N GLU A 110 15.16 1.88 -2.50
CA GLU A 110 13.97 2.36 -1.78
C GLU A 110 14.32 3.02 -0.45
N ILE A 111 15.30 2.51 0.29
CA ILE A 111 15.78 3.14 1.53
C ILE A 111 16.37 4.51 1.23
N GLU A 112 17.21 4.63 0.21
CA GLU A 112 17.79 5.92 -0.21
C GLU A 112 16.68 6.89 -0.62
N TRP A 113 15.72 6.43 -1.44
CA TRP A 113 14.63 7.26 -1.89
C TRP A 113 13.72 7.73 -0.74
N LEU A 114 13.33 6.85 0.17
CA LEU A 114 12.51 7.19 1.34
C LEU A 114 13.17 8.25 2.23
N ASN A 115 14.49 8.15 2.41
CA ASN A 115 15.27 9.15 3.14
C ASN A 115 15.36 10.48 2.38
N SER A 116 15.48 10.44 1.05
CA SER A 116 15.59 11.65 0.21
C SER A 116 14.33 12.52 0.28
N ILE A 117 13.15 11.90 0.34
CA ILE A 117 11.86 12.60 0.47
C ILE A 117 11.50 12.91 1.93
N LYS A 118 12.31 12.46 2.90
CA LYS A 118 12.05 12.57 4.34
C LYS A 118 10.66 12.02 4.72
N ALA A 119 10.35 10.81 4.24
CA ALA A 119 9.04 10.21 4.49
C ALA A 119 8.77 9.99 5.99
N ASP A 120 7.63 10.47 6.47
CA ASP A 120 7.19 10.29 7.85
C ASP A 120 6.47 8.94 8.05
N LEU A 121 5.77 8.48 7.01
CA LEU A 121 5.00 7.24 7.02
C LEU A 121 5.00 6.56 5.65
N VAL A 122 5.25 5.26 5.67
CA VAL A 122 5.07 4.39 4.51
C VAL A 122 3.70 3.72 4.58
N VAL A 123 2.90 3.85 3.53
CA VAL A 123 1.62 3.16 3.40
C VAL A 123 1.73 2.15 2.27
N SER A 124 1.35 0.91 2.53
CA SER A 124 1.48 -0.19 1.57
C SER A 124 0.12 -0.83 1.29
N ASP A 125 -0.29 -0.83 0.02
CA ASP A 125 -1.36 -1.70 -0.49
C ASP A 125 -0.83 -3.13 -0.69
N VAL A 126 -0.37 -3.72 0.42
CA VAL A 126 0.17 -5.08 0.53
C VAL A 126 1.39 -5.34 -0.38
N VAL A 127 2.19 -4.32 -0.67
CA VAL A 127 3.49 -4.44 -1.33
C VAL A 127 4.55 -4.85 -0.28
N PRO A 128 5.04 -6.11 -0.25
CA PRO A 128 5.84 -6.60 0.87
C PRO A 128 7.23 -5.93 0.96
N VAL A 129 7.81 -5.58 -0.18
CA VAL A 129 9.14 -4.94 -0.25
C VAL A 129 9.11 -3.54 0.39
N ALA A 130 8.01 -2.81 0.25
CA ALA A 130 7.85 -1.48 0.83
C ALA A 130 7.90 -1.49 2.37
N CYS A 131 7.25 -2.48 3.00
CA CYS A 131 7.26 -2.61 4.46
C CYS A 131 8.66 -2.94 4.99
N ARG A 132 9.42 -3.76 4.25
CA ARG A 132 10.80 -4.06 4.61
C ARG A 132 11.70 -2.84 4.44
N ALA A 133 11.62 -2.14 3.32
CA ALA A 133 12.38 -0.92 3.08
C ALA A 133 12.11 0.14 4.15
N ALA A 134 10.85 0.30 4.57
CA ALA A 134 10.48 1.20 5.65
C ALA A 134 11.12 0.82 6.98
N ALA A 135 11.07 -0.47 7.35
CA ALA A 135 11.68 -0.98 8.57
C ALA A 135 13.21 -0.78 8.58
N ASP A 136 13.88 -1.09 7.47
CA ASP A 136 15.33 -0.92 7.31
C ASP A 136 15.71 0.58 7.30
N ALA A 137 14.82 1.48 6.85
CA ALA A 137 14.99 2.93 6.92
C ALA A 137 14.59 3.54 8.28
N GLY A 138 14.05 2.76 9.22
CA GLY A 138 13.57 3.26 10.52
C GLY A 138 12.27 4.07 10.46
N ILE A 139 11.50 3.95 9.37
CA ILE A 139 10.25 4.67 9.14
C ILE A 139 9.06 3.78 9.50
N ARG A 140 8.02 4.37 10.09
CA ARG A 140 6.79 3.65 10.43
C ARG A 140 6.05 3.24 9.15
N SER A 141 5.54 2.01 9.11
CA SER A 141 4.77 1.50 7.98
C SER A 141 3.38 1.01 8.38
N VAL A 142 2.38 1.25 7.52
CA VAL A 142 1.00 0.77 7.66
C VAL A 142 0.59 0.00 6.42
N CYS A 143 -0.04 -1.16 6.61
CA CYS A 143 -0.63 -1.92 5.52
C CYS A 143 -2.13 -1.61 5.41
N VAL A 144 -2.58 -1.29 4.20
CA VAL A 144 -3.98 -1.04 3.86
C VAL A 144 -4.45 -2.11 2.88
N THR A 145 -5.60 -2.72 3.14
CA THR A 145 -6.20 -3.71 2.22
C THR A 145 -7.72 -3.73 2.38
N ASN A 146 -8.42 -4.06 1.28
CA ASN A 146 -9.89 -4.02 1.20
C ASN A 146 -10.53 -5.38 0.83
N PHE A 147 -9.82 -6.50 0.96
CA PHE A 147 -10.38 -7.78 0.53
C PHE A 147 -10.96 -8.63 1.67
N ARG A 148 -12.28 -8.88 1.54
CA ARG A 148 -12.99 -10.01 2.17
C ARG A 148 -12.57 -11.39 1.62
N CYS A 149 -11.78 -11.42 0.54
CA CYS A 149 -11.23 -12.66 -0.04
C CYS A 149 -10.30 -13.41 0.96
N LEU A 150 -9.82 -12.72 2.00
CA LEU A 150 -9.17 -13.29 3.16
C LEU A 150 -10.04 -14.34 3.90
N MET A 151 -11.38 -14.30 3.75
CA MET A 151 -12.31 -15.14 4.53
C MET A 151 -13.20 -16.08 3.72
N LYS A 152 -13.17 -16.08 2.39
CA LYS A 152 -14.16 -16.84 1.57
C LYS A 152 -13.58 -17.97 0.72
N SER A 153 -12.53 -18.64 1.19
CA SER A 153 -12.22 -20.01 0.76
C SER A 153 -12.12 -20.91 1.99
N ARG A 154 -13.27 -21.47 2.39
CA ARG A 154 -13.25 -22.68 3.22
C ARG A 154 -12.45 -23.72 2.44
N THR A 155 -11.44 -24.30 3.09
CA THR A 155 -10.49 -25.31 2.60
C THR A 155 -9.26 -24.80 1.79
N ARG A 156 -8.07 -24.95 2.43
CA ARG A 156 -6.67 -24.91 1.92
C ARG A 156 -5.94 -23.60 1.59
N VAL A 157 -6.58 -22.44 1.44
CA VAL A 157 -5.83 -21.16 1.22
C VAL A 157 -5.29 -20.55 2.53
N LEU A 158 -5.87 -20.93 3.68
CA LEU A 158 -5.43 -20.50 5.02
C LEU A 158 -3.95 -20.83 5.31
N LEU A 159 -3.41 -21.93 4.77
CA LEU A 159 -2.00 -22.29 4.99
C LEU A 159 -1.03 -21.32 4.30
N ASN A 160 -1.36 -20.87 3.07
CA ASN A 160 -0.50 -19.97 2.30
C ASN A 160 -0.59 -18.51 2.79
N ILE A 161 -1.74 -18.09 3.32
CA ILE A 161 -1.92 -16.75 3.90
C ILE A 161 -1.35 -16.69 5.32
N MET A 162 -1.48 -17.74 6.15
CA MET A 162 -0.68 -17.86 7.37
C MET A 162 0.79 -17.94 7.05
N GLN A 163 1.22 -18.55 5.94
CA GLN A 163 2.62 -18.49 5.52
C GLN A 163 3.03 -17.08 5.10
N CYS A 164 2.24 -16.35 4.30
CA CYS A 164 2.56 -14.97 3.92
C CYS A 164 2.55 -14.04 5.15
N TRP A 165 1.63 -14.24 6.08
CA TRP A 165 1.59 -13.56 7.38
C TRP A 165 2.74 -14.00 8.29
N MET A 166 3.11 -15.28 8.38
CA MET A 166 4.24 -15.78 9.18
C MET A 166 5.59 -15.37 8.57
N LEU A 167 5.69 -15.27 7.24
CA LEU A 167 6.81 -14.67 6.51
C LEU A 167 6.88 -13.17 6.80
N MET A 168 5.76 -12.44 6.71
CA MET A 168 5.69 -11.01 7.06
C MET A 168 5.96 -10.76 8.56
N ARG A 169 5.50 -11.64 9.47
CA ARG A 169 5.71 -11.57 10.93
C ARG A 169 7.15 -11.90 11.32
N ARG A 170 7.86 -12.69 10.51
CA ARG A 170 9.32 -12.89 10.61
C ARG A 170 10.12 -11.74 10.03
N MET A 171 9.53 -10.91 9.16
CA MET A 171 10.22 -9.82 8.47
C MET A 171 9.99 -8.43 9.07
N VAL A 172 8.95 -8.20 9.88
CA VAL A 172 8.60 -6.87 10.39
C VAL A 172 7.98 -6.94 11.79
N THR A 173 8.52 -6.21 12.76
CA THR A 173 8.08 -6.18 14.17
C THR A 173 6.94 -5.19 14.45
N SER A 174 6.63 -4.28 13.53
CA SER A 174 5.68 -3.17 13.75
C SER A 174 4.82 -2.88 12.52
N VAL A 175 3.82 -3.73 12.21
CA VAL A 175 2.82 -3.47 11.17
C VAL A 175 1.45 -3.26 11.80
N LEU A 176 0.87 -2.07 11.68
CA LEU A 176 -0.53 -1.84 11.97
C LEU A 176 -1.36 -2.15 10.72
N LEU A 177 -2.30 -3.08 10.85
CA LEU A 177 -3.23 -3.46 9.77
C LEU A 177 -4.52 -2.66 9.93
N VAL A 178 -4.80 -1.74 9.00
CA VAL A 178 -6.04 -0.97 9.01
C VAL A 178 -7.04 -1.65 8.07
N PHE A 179 -8.06 -2.27 8.66
CA PHE A 179 -9.22 -2.74 7.92
C PHE A 179 -10.23 -1.60 7.75
N LEU A 180 -10.33 -1.05 6.55
CA LEU A 180 -11.44 -0.17 6.16
C LEU A 180 -12.68 -1.02 5.90
N LEU A 181 -13.40 -1.38 6.96
CA LEU A 181 -14.74 -1.96 6.85
C LEU A 181 -15.70 -0.87 6.39
N LYS A 182 -16.16 -0.94 5.14
CA LYS A 182 -17.31 -0.16 4.68
C LYS A 182 -18.51 -0.58 5.54
N LYS A 183 -18.97 0.27 6.45
CA LYS A 183 -20.29 0.13 7.09
C LYS A 183 -21.31 0.20 5.95
N HIS A 184 -21.91 -0.92 5.61
CA HIS A 184 -23.12 -0.91 4.80
C HIS A 184 -24.19 -0.20 5.63
N ALA A 185 -24.71 0.91 5.09
CA ALA A 185 -26.01 1.44 5.46
C ALA A 185 -27.11 0.50 4.97
#